data_AF-A0A7X3V7N8-F1
#
_entry.id   AF-A0A7X3V7N8-F1
#
_cell.length_a   1.000
_cell.length_b   1.000
_cell.length_c   1.000
_cell.angle_alpha   90.00
_cell.angle_beta   90.00
_cell.angle_gamma   90.00
#
_symmetry.space_group_name_H-M   'P 1'
#
loop_
_entity.id
_entity.type
_entity.pdbx_description
1 polymer ?
#
loop_
_entity_poly.entity_id
_entity_poly.type
_entity_poly.pdbx_seq_one_letter_code
_entity_poly.pdbx_strand_id
1 'polypeptide(L)'
;MARFILIGLVEPASDSPEDQQAFDDHYLGQHIYDTALCPNFLSGTVYKLRGGHVGIDIPSEYIVVYEVDAESYEEAERVLNEWQRDPDAWDGRAEHNRAMAESEANPLKVRGSGWYEFEVAHHTRG
;
A
#
# COMPACT_ATOMS: atom_id res chain seq x y z
N MET A 1 7.52 15.01 10.72
CA MET A 1 7.83 14.05 9.64
C MET A 1 7.41 12.69 10.15
N ALA A 2 6.89 11.85 9.26
CA ALA A 2 6.65 10.46 9.61
C ALA A 2 7.92 9.82 10.15
N ARG A 3 7.81 9.11 11.26
CA ARG A 3 8.93 8.38 11.84
C ARG A 3 9.20 7.09 11.08
N PHE A 4 8.13 6.47 10.60
CA PHE A 4 8.18 5.24 9.82
C PHE A 4 7.48 5.42 8.48
N ILE A 5 7.90 4.63 7.51
CA ILE A 5 7.15 4.41 6.27
C ILE A 5 6.94 2.90 6.07
N LEU A 6 5.76 2.54 5.58
CA LEU A 6 5.49 1.22 5.03
C LEU A 6 5.59 1.33 3.51
N ILE A 7 6.53 0.58 2.92
CA ILE A 7 6.68 0.49 1.47
C ILE A 7 6.14 -0.85 1.01
N GLY A 8 5.23 -0.83 0.04
CA GLY A 8 4.80 -2.00 -0.71
C GLY A 8 5.29 -1.93 -2.15
N LEU A 9 5.86 -3.03 -2.62
CA LEU A 9 6.25 -3.25 -4.01
C LEU A 9 5.23 -4.24 -4.59
N VAL A 10 4.40 -3.76 -5.51
CA VAL A 10 3.21 -4.49 -5.96
C VAL A 10 2.99 -4.40 -7.47
N GLU A 11 2.36 -5.43 -8.01
CA GLU A 11 2.02 -5.57 -9.43
C GLU A 11 0.62 -6.17 -9.56
N PRO A 12 -0.06 -5.99 -10.69
CA PRO A 12 -1.16 -6.85 -11.08
C PRO A 12 -0.74 -8.33 -11.05
N ALA A 13 -1.68 -9.23 -10.87
CA ALA A 13 -1.41 -10.68 -10.82
C ALA A 13 -0.74 -11.20 -12.11
N SER A 14 -1.09 -10.63 -13.26
CA SER A 14 -0.46 -10.87 -14.55
C SER A 14 -0.59 -9.64 -15.48
N ASP A 15 0.01 -9.72 -16.67
CA ASP A 15 -0.08 -8.68 -17.70
C ASP A 15 -1.44 -8.66 -18.44
N SER A 16 -2.41 -9.47 -18.01
CA SER A 16 -3.73 -9.52 -18.63
C SER A 16 -4.52 -8.22 -18.36
N PRO A 17 -5.34 -7.73 -19.33
CA PRO A 17 -6.19 -6.57 -19.09
C PRO A 17 -7.19 -6.77 -17.94
N GLU A 18 -7.64 -8.01 -17.73
CA GLU A 18 -8.58 -8.39 -16.67
C GLU A 18 -7.94 -8.24 -15.29
N ASP A 19 -6.71 -8.73 -15.12
CA ASP A 19 -5.97 -8.59 -13.85
C ASP A 19 -5.57 -7.13 -13.58
N GLN A 20 -5.22 -6.37 -14.63
CA GLN A 20 -4.95 -4.94 -14.48
C GLN A 20 -6.20 -4.17 -14.02
N GLN A 21 -7.37 -4.47 -14.59
CA GLN A 21 -8.63 -3.85 -14.18
C GLN A 21 -8.98 -4.23 -12.74
N ALA A 22 -8.83 -5.51 -12.37
CA ALA A 22 -9.08 -5.96 -11.00
C ALA A 22 -8.10 -5.32 -9.99
N PHE A 23 -6.83 -5.14 -10.37
CA PHE A 23 -5.86 -4.39 -9.58
C PHE A 23 -6.27 -2.91 -9.42
N ASP A 24 -6.71 -2.27 -10.50
CA ASP A 24 -7.12 -0.86 -10.46
C ASP A 24 -8.36 -0.65 -9.57
N ASP A 25 -9.38 -1.50 -9.72
CA ASP A 25 -10.62 -1.40 -8.96
C ASP A 25 -10.41 -1.69 -7.47
N HIS A 26 -9.70 -2.77 -7.16
CA HIS A 26 -9.50 -3.17 -5.78
C HIS A 26 -8.36 -2.40 -5.12
N TYR A 27 -7.15 -2.49 -5.68
CA TYR A 27 -5.96 -1.99 -5.04
C TYR A 27 -5.93 -0.45 -5.07
N LEU A 28 -5.95 0.16 -6.26
CA LEU A 28 -5.90 1.61 -6.38
C LEU A 28 -7.22 2.28 -5.96
N GLY A 29 -8.35 1.64 -6.26
CA GLY A 29 -9.68 2.19 -5.98
C GLY A 29 -10.09 2.14 -4.51
N GLN A 30 -9.61 1.16 -3.73
CA GLN A 30 -10.07 0.96 -2.36
C GLN A 30 -8.96 0.67 -1.34
N HIS A 31 -8.10 -0.31 -1.60
CA HIS A 31 -7.17 -0.83 -0.59
C HIS A 31 -6.20 0.24 -0.04
N ILE A 32 -5.68 1.09 -0.93
CA ILE A 32 -4.79 2.19 -0.53
C ILE A 32 -5.50 3.18 0.39
N TYR A 33 -6.71 3.57 0.00
CA TYR A 33 -7.52 4.52 0.76
C TYR A 33 -7.87 3.95 2.13
N ASP A 34 -8.34 2.72 2.17
CA ASP A 34 -8.62 2.00 3.42
C ASP A 34 -7.41 1.95 4.36
N THR A 35 -6.24 1.58 3.84
CA THR A 35 -5.02 1.50 4.66
C THR A 35 -4.60 2.89 5.16
N ALA A 36 -4.77 3.93 4.34
CA ALA A 36 -4.48 5.31 4.73
C ALA A 36 -5.44 5.88 5.80
N LEU A 37 -6.60 5.25 6.01
CA LEU A 37 -7.54 5.62 7.10
C LEU A 37 -7.15 5.03 8.46
N CYS A 38 -6.18 4.12 8.50
CA CYS A 38 -5.70 3.54 9.76
C CYS A 38 -5.22 4.65 10.72
N PRO A 39 -5.55 4.60 12.04
CA PRO A 39 -5.39 5.74 12.95
C PRO A 39 -4.00 6.37 13.05
N ASN A 40 -2.93 5.61 12.82
CA ASN A 40 -1.54 6.08 12.86
C ASN A 40 -0.93 6.32 11.46
N PHE A 41 -1.72 6.14 10.40
CA PHE A 41 -1.30 6.43 9.03
C PHE A 41 -1.62 7.88 8.72
N LEU A 42 -0.62 8.61 8.24
CA LEU A 42 -0.73 10.02 7.87
C LEU A 42 -1.15 10.18 6.41
N SER A 43 -0.70 9.26 5.55
CA SER A 43 -0.97 9.28 4.12
C SER A 43 -0.71 7.92 3.49
N GLY A 44 -1.31 7.70 2.32
CA GLY A 44 -1.00 6.61 1.40
C GLY A 44 -0.84 7.18 0.00
N THR A 45 0.31 6.93 -0.63
CA THR A 45 0.63 7.41 -1.98
C THR A 45 1.10 6.26 -2.85
N VAL A 46 0.61 6.18 -4.08
CA VAL A 46 1.05 5.17 -5.05
C VAL A 46 1.73 5.83 -6.25
N TYR A 47 2.86 5.26 -6.65
CA TYR A 47 3.59 5.61 -7.85
C TYR A 47 3.59 4.43 -8.81
N LYS A 48 3.22 4.69 -10.06
CA LYS A 48 3.38 3.72 -11.14
C LYS A 48 4.68 4.01 -11.88
N LEU A 49 5.48 2.97 -12.11
CA LEU A 49 6.68 3.02 -12.92
C LEU A 49 6.39 3.60 -14.31
N ARG A 50 7.32 4.41 -14.82
CA ARG A 50 7.29 4.94 -16.19
C ARG A 50 8.53 4.59 -17.01
N GLY A 51 9.61 4.16 -16.36
CA GLY A 51 10.84 3.74 -17.01
C GLY A 51 11.94 3.44 -15.99
N GLY A 52 12.86 2.56 -16.37
CA GLY A 52 14.03 2.23 -15.54
C GLY A 52 15.07 3.35 -15.54
N HIS A 53 15.92 3.34 -14.52
CA HIS A 53 17.06 4.24 -14.40
C HIS A 53 18.36 3.45 -14.51
N VAL A 54 19.29 3.94 -15.35
CA VAL A 54 20.69 3.46 -15.48
C VAL A 54 20.90 1.94 -15.60
N GLY A 55 19.92 1.21 -16.15
CA GLY A 55 20.04 -0.24 -16.39
C GLY A 55 19.98 -1.10 -15.13
N ILE A 56 19.46 -0.56 -14.01
CA ILE A 56 19.23 -1.31 -12.78
C ILE A 56 17.89 -2.06 -12.87
N ASP A 57 17.88 -3.28 -12.35
CA ASP A 57 16.66 -4.09 -12.28
C ASP A 57 15.56 -3.38 -11.49
N ILE A 58 14.35 -3.43 -12.04
CA ILE A 58 13.19 -2.79 -11.46
C ILE A 58 12.41 -3.86 -10.69
N PRO A 59 12.27 -3.73 -9.36
CA PRO A 59 11.71 -4.81 -8.55
C PRO A 59 10.19 -4.95 -8.71
N SER A 60 9.52 -3.87 -9.13
CA SER A 60 8.06 -3.81 -9.21
C SER A 60 7.54 -2.67 -10.10
N GLU A 61 6.35 -2.84 -10.66
CA GLU A 61 5.64 -1.83 -11.45
C GLU A 61 5.02 -0.70 -10.62
N TYR A 62 4.62 -0.96 -9.38
CA TYR A 62 4.04 0.04 -8.49
C TYR A 62 4.76 0.06 -7.15
N ILE A 63 4.95 1.26 -6.63
CA ILE A 63 5.44 1.50 -5.27
C ILE A 63 4.32 2.22 -4.52
N VAL A 64 3.85 1.62 -3.43
CA VAL A 64 3.05 2.31 -2.44
C VAL A 64 3.96 2.77 -1.29
N VAL A 65 3.72 3.99 -0.82
CA VAL A 65 4.35 4.56 0.37
C VAL A 65 3.24 5.01 1.30
N TYR A 66 3.22 4.44 2.50
CA TYR A 66 2.43 4.96 3.59
C TYR A 66 3.34 5.64 4.59
N GLU A 67 2.97 6.86 4.98
CA GLU A 67 3.64 7.60 6.04
C GLU A 67 2.95 7.29 7.36
N VAL A 68 3.72 6.91 8.38
CA VAL A 68 3.17 6.41 9.65
C VAL A 68 3.81 7.13 10.84
N ASP A 69 2.96 7.54 11.77
CA ASP A 69 3.35 8.13 13.04
C ASP A 69 3.12 7.13 14.18
N ALA A 70 4.19 6.46 14.62
CA ALA A 70 4.16 5.44 15.66
C ALA A 70 5.47 5.49 16.47
N GLU A 71 5.45 4.98 17.71
CA GLU A 71 6.64 4.92 18.57
C GLU A 71 7.63 3.82 18.13
N SER A 72 7.12 2.74 17.53
CA SER A 72 7.92 1.66 16.94
C SER A 72 7.24 0.99 15.74
N TYR A 73 8.00 0.23 14.93
CA TYR A 73 7.41 -0.53 13.83
C TYR A 73 6.49 -1.65 14.34
N GLU A 74 6.75 -2.24 15.51
CA GLU A 74 5.87 -3.25 16.11
C GLU A 74 4.52 -2.66 16.51
N GLU A 75 4.50 -1.43 17.02
CA GLU A 75 3.25 -0.72 17.28
C GLU A 75 2.50 -0.47 15.96
N ALA A 76 3.20 0.04 14.94
CA ALA A 76 2.62 0.30 13.63
C ALA A 76 1.98 -0.96 13.02
N GLU A 77 2.72 -2.07 13.03
CA GLU A 77 2.27 -3.38 12.56
C GLU A 77 1.06 -3.88 13.37
N ARG A 78 1.08 -3.73 14.70
CA ARG A 78 -0.05 -4.14 15.56
C ARG A 78 -1.32 -3.36 15.22
N VAL A 79 -1.23 -2.03 15.13
CA VAL A 79 -2.39 -1.16 14.84
C VAL A 79 -2.94 -1.44 13.44
N LEU A 80 -2.08 -1.61 12.44
CA LEU A 80 -2.50 -2.00 11.09
C LEU A 80 -3.23 -3.34 11.09
N ASN A 81 -2.69 -4.34 11.79
CA ASN A 81 -3.34 -5.66 11.88
C ASN A 81 -4.69 -5.60 12.62
N GLU A 82 -4.82 -4.78 13.65
CA GLU A 82 -6.09 -4.54 14.34
C GLU A 82 -7.10 -3.86 13.39
N TRP A 83 -6.68 -2.83 12.67
CA TRP A 83 -7.48 -2.13 11.66
C TRP A 83 -8.01 -3.04 10.55
N GLN A 84 -7.13 -3.90 10.01
CA GLN A 84 -7.48 -4.84 8.94
C GLN A 84 -8.44 -5.95 9.40
N ARG A 85 -8.44 -6.28 10.69
CA ARG A 85 -9.33 -7.29 11.26
C ARG A 85 -10.70 -6.73 11.64
N ASP A 86 -10.81 -5.42 11.79
CA ASP A 86 -12.07 -4.77 12.16
C ASP A 86 -12.97 -4.62 10.92
N PRO A 87 -14.11 -5.35 10.85
CA PRO A 87 -15.05 -5.25 9.74
C PRO A 87 -15.84 -3.94 9.72
N ASP A 88 -15.76 -3.14 10.79
CA ASP A 88 -16.44 -1.85 10.95
C ASP A 88 -15.43 -0.69 11.08
N ALA A 89 -14.16 -0.92 10.71
CA ALA A 89 -13.08 0.07 10.81
C ALA A 89 -13.43 1.43 10.18
N TRP A 90 -14.16 1.41 9.06
CA TRP A 90 -14.70 2.59 8.38
C TRP A 90 -15.92 2.22 7.52
N ASP A 91 -16.72 3.22 7.14
CA ASP A 91 -18.03 3.02 6.49
C ASP A 91 -17.99 2.14 5.22
N GLY A 92 -16.90 2.16 4.44
CA GLY A 92 -16.75 1.38 3.21
C GLY A 92 -16.03 0.02 3.39
N ARG A 93 -15.64 -0.36 4.62
CA ARG A 93 -14.99 -1.65 4.90
C ARG A 93 -15.82 -2.85 4.45
N ALA A 94 -17.14 -2.79 4.64
CA ALA A 94 -18.03 -3.88 4.24
C ALA A 94 -18.07 -4.10 2.71
N GLU A 95 -18.03 -3.02 1.93
CA GLU A 95 -17.94 -3.08 0.47
C GLU A 95 -16.56 -3.61 0.03
N HIS A 96 -15.50 -3.12 0.67
CA HIS A 96 -14.14 -3.60 0.44
C HIS A 96 -13.99 -5.12 0.67
N ASN A 97 -14.48 -5.60 1.81
CA ASN A 97 -14.44 -7.03 2.15
C ASN A 97 -15.28 -7.87 1.18
N ARG A 98 -16.41 -7.34 0.69
CA ARG A 98 -17.25 -8.03 -0.29
C ARG A 98 -16.55 -8.15 -1.63
N ALA A 99 -15.95 -7.07 -2.13
CA ALA A 99 -15.18 -7.08 -3.37
C ALA A 99 -14.04 -8.11 -3.33
N MET A 100 -13.36 -8.24 -2.17
CA MET A 100 -12.34 -9.26 -1.96
C MET A 100 -12.88 -10.70 -1.90
N ALA A 101 -14.06 -10.90 -1.30
CA ALA A 101 -14.67 -12.23 -1.18
C ALA A 101 -15.29 -12.73 -2.49
N GLU A 102 -15.74 -11.83 -3.37
CA GLU A 102 -16.33 -12.15 -4.68
C GLU A 102 -15.27 -12.39 -5.77
N SER A 103 -14.02 -12.00 -5.54
CA SER A 103 -12.90 -12.25 -6.46
C SER A 103 -12.33 -13.66 -6.27
N GLU A 104 -12.46 -14.54 -7.28
CA GLU A 104 -11.89 -15.89 -7.25
C GLU A 104 -10.35 -15.91 -7.29
N ALA A 105 -9.72 -14.80 -7.70
CA ALA A 105 -8.28 -14.62 -7.75
C ALA A 105 -7.84 -13.39 -6.95
N ASN A 106 -6.66 -13.45 -6.33
CA ASN A 106 -6.04 -12.26 -5.75
C ASN A 106 -5.52 -11.37 -6.89
N PRO A 107 -6.07 -10.16 -7.11
CA PRO A 107 -5.64 -9.30 -8.23
C PRO A 107 -4.24 -8.72 -8.05
N LEU A 108 -3.61 -8.98 -6.90
CA LEU A 108 -2.37 -8.38 -6.44
C LEU A 108 -1.24 -9.41 -6.34
N LYS A 109 -0.11 -9.08 -6.95
CA LYS A 109 1.17 -9.75 -6.73
C LYS A 109 2.08 -8.85 -5.89
N VAL A 110 2.36 -9.27 -4.66
CA VAL A 110 3.28 -8.56 -3.76
C VAL A 110 4.71 -9.03 -4.01
N ARG A 111 5.57 -8.12 -4.46
CA ARG A 111 7.00 -8.34 -4.74
C ARG A 111 7.86 -8.11 -3.50
N GLY A 112 7.36 -7.28 -2.58
CA GLY A 112 7.99 -6.99 -1.29
C GLY A 112 7.12 -6.04 -0.48
N SER A 113 7.27 -6.09 0.84
CA SER A 113 6.65 -5.14 1.76
C SER A 113 7.53 -4.99 2.98
N GLY A 114 7.74 -3.77 3.47
CA GLY A 114 8.64 -3.53 4.59
C GLY A 114 8.43 -2.20 5.30
N TRP A 115 8.76 -2.21 6.59
CA TRP A 115 8.83 -1.04 7.45
C TRP A 115 10.24 -0.42 7.39
N TYR A 116 10.29 0.89 7.24
CA TYR A 116 11.54 1.66 7.21
C TYR A 116 11.45 2.81 8.18
N GLU A 117 12.49 3.02 9.00
CA GLU A 117 12.59 4.18 9.89
C GLU A 117 13.25 5.34 9.14
N PHE A 118 12.79 6.56 9.43
CA PHE A 118 13.42 7.77 8.94
C PHE A 118 14.81 7.93 9.56
N GLU A 119 15.83 7.99 8.70
CA GLU A 119 17.23 8.21 9.13
C GLU A 119 17.70 9.64 8.80
N VAL A 120 17.49 10.09 7.56
CA VAL A 120 17.97 11.41 7.09
C VAL A 120 17.20 11.87 5.85
N ALA A 121 17.02 13.19 5.72
CA ALA A 121 16.56 13.81 4.49
C ALA A 121 17.32 15.11 4.18
N HIS A 122 17.54 15.36 2.90
CA HIS A 122 18.14 16.59 2.38
C HIS A 122 17.15 17.32 1.48
N HIS A 123 16.42 18.28 2.04
CA HIS A 123 15.51 19.12 1.26
C HIS A 123 16.29 20.24 0.60
N THR A 124 16.27 20.28 -0.74
CA THR A 124 16.96 21.32 -1.50
C THR A 124 16.04 22.48 -1.88
N ARG A 125 14.71 22.28 -1.81
CA ARG A 125 13.64 23.28 -2.01
C ARG A 125 12.37 22.85 -1.26
N GLY A 126 11.58 23.83 -0.84
CA GLY A 126 10.24 23.67 -0.24
C GLY A 126 9.17 24.29 -1.13
#